data_AF-A0A254Q129-F1
#
_entry.id   AF-A0A254Q129-F1
#
_cell.length_a   1.000
_cell.length_b   1.000
_cell.length_c   1.000
_cell.angle_alpha   90.00
_cell.angle_beta   90.00
_cell.angle_gamma   90.00
#
_symmetry.space_group_name_H-M   'P 1'
#
loop_
_entity.id
_entity.type
_entity.pdbx_description
1 polymer ?
#
loop_
_entity_poly.entity_id
_entity_poly.type
_entity_poly.pdbx_seq_one_letter_code
_entity_poly.pdbx_strand_id
1 'polypeptide(L)' 'MAVGQNQRNRKNDPMVSKTGKAKLGPLNVTQLTKLLDSSTKPKEKAKIQRALNKRPPAAVIAEPATAAA' A
#
# COMPACT_ATOMS: atom_id res chain seq x y z
N MET A 1 8.63 -9.45 15.75
CA MET A 1 10.04 -9.08 15.53
C MET A 1 10.41 -7.96 16.50
N ALA A 2 11.55 -8.07 17.18
CA ALA A 2 11.96 -7.15 18.26
C ALA A 2 12.16 -5.70 17.78
N VAL A 3 11.52 -4.76 18.49
CA VAL A 3 11.62 -3.31 18.29
C VAL A 3 12.99 -2.84 18.78
N GLY A 4 13.92 -2.56 17.85
CA GLY A 4 15.22 -1.94 18.18
C GLY A 4 16.43 -2.39 17.37
N GLN A 5 16.32 -3.47 16.58
CA GLN A 5 17.44 -4.00 15.81
C GLN A 5 17.60 -3.25 14.47
N ASN A 6 18.48 -2.24 14.49
CA ASN A 6 19.27 -1.68 13.39
C ASN A 6 18.54 -1.22 12.10
N GLN A 7 17.82 -0.10 12.20
CA GLN A 7 17.29 0.62 11.02
C GLN A 7 18.38 1.35 10.21
N ARG A 8 19.60 1.52 10.75
CA ARG A 8 20.62 2.41 10.17
C ARG A 8 21.72 1.69 9.39
N ASN A 9 21.97 0.40 9.67
CA ASN A 9 23.01 -0.38 8.98
C ASN A 9 22.45 -1.45 8.02
N ARG A 10 21.13 -1.49 7.78
CA ARG A 10 20.58 -2.32 6.70
C ARG A 10 20.98 -1.70 5.37
N LYS A 11 21.60 -2.50 4.49
CA LYS A 11 21.74 -2.17 3.07
C LYS A 11 20.32 -1.86 2.56
N ASN A 12 20.09 -0.61 2.16
CA ASN A 12 18.76 -0.14 1.79
C ASN A 12 18.42 -0.72 0.42
N ASP A 13 17.63 -1.80 0.40
CA ASP A 13 17.06 -2.30 -0.85
C ASP A 13 16.10 -1.23 -1.40
N PRO A 14 16.33 -0.71 -2.62
CA PRO A 14 15.49 0.34 -3.20
C PRO A 14 14.01 -0.06 -3.33
N MET A 15 13.71 -1.35 -3.38
CA MET A 15 12.35 -1.90 -3.48
C MET A 15 11.68 -2.14 -2.12
N VAL A 16 12.35 -1.81 -1.01
CA VAL A 16 11.85 -2.07 0.34
C VAL A 16 11.74 -0.77 1.13
N SER A 17 10.56 -0.54 1.72
CA SER A 17 10.34 0.60 2.61
C SER A 17 11.11 0.45 3.91
N LYS A 18 11.26 1.55 4.67
CA LYS A 18 11.86 1.56 6.02
C LYS A 18 11.24 0.55 6.99
N THR A 19 9.99 0.13 6.74
CA THR A 19 9.27 -0.88 7.54
C THR A 19 9.50 -2.33 7.09
N GLY A 20 10.32 -2.57 6.07
CA GLY A 20 10.54 -3.90 5.50
C GLY A 20 9.46 -4.37 4.52
N LYS A 21 8.40 -3.58 4.31
CA LYS A 21 7.37 -3.85 3.31
C LYS A 21 7.85 -3.43 1.93
N ALA A 22 7.49 -4.19 0.90
CA ALA A 22 7.73 -3.80 -0.49
C ALA A 22 7.20 -2.37 -0.73
N LYS A 23 7.99 -1.58 -1.43
CA LYS A 23 7.63 -0.23 -1.85
C LYS A 23 6.55 -0.36 -2.92
N LEU A 24 5.30 -0.48 -2.48
CA LEU A 24 4.15 -0.57 -3.36
C LEU A 24 4.11 0.66 -4.26
N GLY A 25 3.82 0.43 -5.54
CA GLY A 25 3.44 1.47 -6.48
C GLY A 25 2.08 2.09 -6.09
N PRO A 26 1.41 2.80 -7.01
CA PRO A 26 0.05 3.28 -6.74
C PRO A 26 -0.85 2.10 -6.33
N LEU A 27 -1.45 2.19 -5.13
CA LEU A 27 -2.32 1.14 -4.56
C LEU A 27 -3.42 0.76 -5.53
N ASN A 28 -3.79 -0.50 -5.71
CA ASN A 28 -4.90 -0.84 -6.62
C ASN A 28 -6.28 -0.43 -6.03
N VAL A 29 -7.34 -0.50 -6.84
CA VAL A 29 -8.70 -0.12 -6.40
C VAL A 29 -9.16 -1.02 -5.24
N THR A 30 -8.85 -2.31 -5.29
CA THR A 30 -9.23 -3.29 -4.25
C THR A 30 -8.55 -2.97 -2.91
N GLN A 31 -7.30 -2.52 -2.91
CA GLN A 31 -6.58 -2.05 -1.72
C GLN A 31 -7.14 -0.73 -1.19
N LEU A 32 -7.50 0.21 -2.08
CA LEU A 32 -8.11 1.48 -1.67
C LEU A 32 -9.48 1.26 -1.03
N THR A 33 -10.32 0.37 -1.56
CA THR A 33 -11.60 0.02 -0.94
C THR A 33 -11.41 -0.61 0.44
N LYS A 34 -10.50 -1.58 0.57
CA LYS A 34 -10.15 -2.18 1.88
C LYS A 34 -9.64 -1.15 2.90
N LEU A 35 -8.91 -0.13 2.45
CA LEU A 35 -8.45 0.97 3.31
C LEU A 35 -9.59 1.93 3.69
N LEU A 36 -10.59 2.12 2.81
CA LEU A 36 -11.76 2.96 3.10
C LEU A 36 -12.59 2.36 4.25
N ASP A 37 -12.75 1.03 4.24
CA ASP A 37 -13.54 0.29 5.24
C ASP A 37 -12.83 0.24 6.60
N SER A 38 -11.50 0.14 6.60
CA SER A 38 -10.69 0.08 7.83
C SER A 38 -10.30 1.46 8.40
N SER A 39 -10.36 2.52 7.61
CA SER A 39 -9.99 3.87 8.04
C SER A 39 -11.07 4.48 8.94
N THR A 40 -10.77 4.75 10.20
CA THR A 40 -11.69 5.46 11.11
C THR A 40 -11.53 6.98 11.06
N LYS A 41 -10.44 7.49 10.46
CA LYS A 41 -10.15 8.92 10.40
C LYS A 41 -10.81 9.59 9.18
N PRO A 42 -11.54 10.71 9.35
CA PRO A 42 -12.27 11.35 8.26
C PRO A 42 -11.34 11.90 7.16
N LYS A 43 -10.15 12.40 7.52
CA LYS A 43 -9.16 12.89 6.55
C LYS A 43 -8.54 11.77 5.70
N GLU A 44 -8.41 10.58 6.27
CA GLU A 44 -7.90 9.41 5.54
C GLU A 44 -8.95 8.92 4.55
N LYS A 45 -10.23 8.82 4.98
CA LYS A 45 -11.36 8.52 4.07
C LYS A 45 -11.44 9.48 2.89
N ALA A 46 -11.36 10.79 3.14
CA ALA A 46 -11.42 11.80 2.07
C ALA A 46 -10.28 11.67 1.05
N LYS A 47 -9.06 11.35 1.51
CA LYS A 47 -7.91 11.11 0.62
C LYS A 47 -8.09 9.84 -0.23
N ILE A 48 -8.62 8.78 0.36
CA ILE A 48 -8.90 7.51 -0.32
C ILE A 48 -10.00 7.69 -1.36
N GLN A 49 -11.11 8.35 -1.01
CA GLN A 49 -12.20 8.68 -1.94
C GLN A 49 -11.71 9.53 -3.11
N ARG A 50 -10.88 10.56 -2.86
CA ARG A 50 -10.27 11.36 -3.91
C ARG A 50 -9.39 10.53 -4.85
N ALA A 51 -8.63 9.57 -4.31
CA ALA A 51 -7.79 8.69 -5.11
C ALA A 51 -8.62 7.74 -5.99
N LEU A 52 -9.77 7.28 -5.51
CA LEU A 52 -10.74 6.52 -6.31
C LEU A 52 -11.32 7.38 -7.44
N ASN A 53 -11.76 8.61 -7.13
CA ASN A 53 -12.39 9.50 -8.12
C ASN A 53 -11.42 10.02 -9.19
N LYS A 54 -10.13 10.20 -8.85
CA LYS A 54 -9.11 10.70 -9.79
C LYS A 54 -8.67 9.63 -10.79
N ARG A 55 -9.00 8.36 -10.57
CA ARG A 55 -8.61 7.28 -11.47
C ARG A 55 -9.55 7.23 -12.68
N PRO A 56 -9.02 7.36 -13.91
CA PRO A 56 -9.83 7.10 -15.09
C PRO A 56 -10.27 5.62 -15.09
N PRO A 57 -11.41 5.28 -15.70
CA PRO A 57 -12.00 3.94 -15.71
C PRO A 57 -11.17 2.86 -16.45
N ALA A 58 -9.90 3.11 -16.77
CA ALA A 58 -9.05 2.27 -17.63
C ALA A 58 -7.73 1.84 -16.96
N ALA A 59 -7.74 1.54 -15.67
CA ALA A 59 -6.63 0.86 -15.00
C ALA A 59 -7.12 -0.45 -14.35
N VAL A 60 -7.86 -1.23 -15.11
CA VAL A 60 -8.15 -2.65 -14.84
C VAL A 60 -7.03 -3.50 -15.42
N ILE A 61 -5.81 -3.42 -14.88
CA ILE A 61 -4.84 -4.51 -15.08
C ILE A 61 -3.97 -4.64 -13.83
N ALA A 62 -3.82 -5.88 -13.37
CA ALA A 62 -2.99 -6.41 -12.29
C ALA A 62 -3.62 -6.56 -10.89
N GLU A 63 -4.53 -7.53 -10.76
CA GLU A 63 -4.37 -8.66 -9.83
C GLU A 63 -4.48 -9.95 -10.68
N PRO A 64 -3.87 -11.11 -10.33
CA PRO A 64 -3.55 -11.56 -8.98
C PRO A 64 -2.16 -12.22 -8.80
N ALA A 65 -1.60 -12.18 -7.59
CA ALA A 65 -0.56 -13.12 -7.16
C ALA A 65 -0.97 -13.77 -5.85
N THR A 66 -1.90 -14.72 -5.96
CA THR A 66 -2.00 -15.89 -5.08
C THR A 66 -0.95 -16.92 -5.52
N ALA A 67 0.05 -17.16 -4.66
CA ALA A 67 0.84 -18.40 -4.62
C ALA A 67 1.27 -18.53 -3.15
N ALA A 68 0.70 -19.39 -2.30
CA ALA A 68 0.62 -20.85 -2.40
C ALA A 68 2.01 -21.47 -2.62
N ALA A 69 2.72 -21.69 -1.52
CA ALA A 69 3.68 -22.77 -1.27
C ALA A 69 3.89 -22.88 0.25
#